data_AF-A0A843HJ74-F1
#
_entry.id   AF-A0A843HJ74-F1
#
_cell.length_a   1.000
_cell.length_b   1.000
_cell.length_c   1.000
_cell.angle_alpha   90.00
_cell.angle_beta   90.00
_cell.angle_gamma   90.00
#
_symmetry.space_group_name_H-M   'P 1'
#
loop_
_entity.id
_entity.type
_entity.pdbx_description
1 polymer ?
#
loop_
_entity_poly.entity_id
_entity_poly.type
_entity_poly.pdbx_seq_one_letter_code
_entity_poly.pdbx_strand_id
1 'polypeptide(L)'
;KGNLCPFFTGGKNMKSMVDVVIQLVEKGHSVLYYRRRDGGILIRSIDGRHFKGAKGNLYARQLVGSTISEARMAQLKFITATRKELRSPSLKGINIPDPIWEEYRRVKKIWNKAFKAKNGKPSPVGYFTKSRIKKALRDYGPEEAYRRISEAERYATGVAYSKNVAHLVDFIRDAGEKLQSNELIKLAQDLQDNAYMIRDEWILPAYKKLYDLNHGVDAKQVARETRRILRL
;
A
#
# COMPACT_ATOMS: atom_id res chain seq x y z
N LYS A 1 38.03 -10.83 9.01
CA LYS A 1 38.43 -9.50 8.47
C LYS A 1 37.16 -8.64 8.42
N GLY A 2 36.80 -8.03 9.55
CA GLY A 2 35.59 -7.21 9.69
C GLY A 2 35.95 -5.74 9.61
N ASN A 3 35.26 -5.00 8.74
CA ASN A 3 35.47 -3.57 8.52
C ASN A 3 35.20 -2.77 9.80
N LEU A 4 36.25 -2.16 10.32
CA LEU A 4 36.18 -1.00 11.21
C LEU A 4 35.76 0.22 10.38
N CYS A 5 34.74 0.94 10.83
CA CYS A 5 34.48 2.32 10.42
C CYS A 5 34.51 3.22 11.66
N PRO A 6 34.93 4.49 11.51
CA PRO A 6 35.72 5.20 12.50
C PRO A 6 34.87 5.95 13.53
N PHE A 7 35.51 6.21 14.66
CA PHE A 7 35.09 7.11 15.72
C PHE A 7 34.75 8.50 15.19
N PHE A 8 33.55 9.00 15.51
CA PHE A 8 33.29 10.42 15.67
C PHE A 8 33.22 10.71 17.17
N THR A 9 34.32 11.25 17.70
CA THR A 9 34.36 11.93 18.99
C THR A 9 33.93 13.38 18.79
N GLY A 10 32.96 13.86 19.58
CA GLY A 10 32.75 15.30 19.74
C GLY A 10 31.29 15.71 19.93
N GLY A 11 30.97 16.08 21.17
CA GLY A 11 29.73 16.74 21.53
C GLY A 11 28.95 15.94 22.58
N LYS A 12 28.47 16.62 23.62
CA LYS A 12 27.53 16.11 24.63
C LYS A 12 26.20 15.77 23.94
N ASN A 13 26.24 14.72 23.12
CA ASN A 13 25.31 14.45 22.06
C ASN A 13 24.36 13.33 22.48
N MET A 14 23.10 13.66 22.36
CA MET A 14 21.98 12.76 22.40
C MET A 14 22.27 11.47 21.61
N LYS A 15 22.47 10.37 22.35
CA LYS A 15 22.81 9.06 21.80
C LYS A 15 21.74 8.62 20.80
N SER A 16 22.17 8.41 19.55
CA SER A 16 21.33 7.84 18.50
C SER A 16 20.86 6.44 18.91
N MET A 17 19.81 5.90 18.29
CA MET A 17 19.42 4.52 18.60
C MET A 17 20.51 3.50 18.25
N VAL A 18 21.42 3.84 17.34
CA VAL A 18 22.61 3.04 17.05
C VAL A 18 23.53 3.01 18.27
N ASP A 19 23.82 4.17 18.86
CA ASP A 19 24.66 4.29 20.06
C ASP A 19 24.04 3.60 21.28
N VAL A 20 22.71 3.66 21.40
CA VAL A 20 21.96 2.95 22.45
C VAL A 20 22.09 1.43 22.28
N VAL A 21 22.02 0.92 21.04
CA VAL A 21 22.21 -0.51 20.76
C VAL A 21 23.66 -0.94 21.05
N ILE A 22 24.64 -0.15 20.60
CA ILE A 22 26.06 -0.43 20.84
C ILE A 22 26.33 -0.50 22.36
N GLN A 23 25.84 0.47 23.13
CA GLN A 23 26.03 0.48 24.59
C GLN A 23 25.31 -0.67 25.31
N LEU A 24 24.16 -1.10 24.81
CA LEU A 24 23.49 -2.28 25.37
C LEU A 24 24.32 -3.54 25.12
N VAL A 25 24.87 -3.70 23.92
CA VAL A 25 25.73 -4.83 23.56
C VAL A 25 27.04 -4.78 24.38
N GLU A 26 27.66 -3.61 24.52
CA GLU A 26 28.85 -3.41 25.37
C GLU A 26 28.59 -3.74 26.85
N LYS A 27 27.37 -3.49 27.34
CA LYS A 27 26.93 -3.88 28.69
C LYS A 27 26.49 -5.35 28.80
N GLY A 28 26.62 -6.14 27.74
CA GLY A 28 26.33 -7.58 27.74
C GLY A 28 24.88 -7.95 27.46
N HIS A 29 24.04 -7.01 27.02
CA HIS A 29 22.65 -7.30 26.64
C HIS A 29 22.56 -7.86 25.21
N SER A 30 21.70 -8.86 25.01
CA SER A 30 21.38 -9.40 23.68
C SER A 30 20.24 -8.60 23.06
N VAL A 31 20.53 -7.84 21.99
CA VAL A 31 19.56 -6.93 21.35
C VAL A 31 19.21 -7.38 19.95
N LEU A 32 17.92 -7.63 19.69
CA LEU A 32 17.39 -7.88 18.35
C LEU A 32 16.63 -6.65 17.86
N TYR A 33 17.02 -6.12 16.70
CA TYR A 33 16.42 -4.93 16.13
C TYR A 33 16.23 -5.03 14.61
N TYR A 34 15.35 -4.18 14.10
CA TYR A 34 15.09 -4.02 12.66
C TYR A 34 15.45 -2.60 12.22
N ARG A 35 16.18 -2.48 11.10
CA ARG A 35 16.47 -1.19 10.47
C ARG A 35 15.35 -0.84 9.50
N ARG A 36 14.74 0.33 9.69
CA ARG A 36 13.68 0.85 8.81
C ARG A 36 14.28 1.45 7.53
N ARG A 37 13.45 1.62 6.49
CA ARG A 37 13.83 2.22 5.19
C ARG A 37 14.37 3.65 5.32
N ASP A 38 13.95 4.39 6.34
CA ASP A 38 14.45 5.74 6.69
C ASP A 38 15.74 5.71 7.53
N GLY A 39 16.37 4.55 7.70
CA GLY A 39 17.63 4.39 8.44
C GLY A 39 17.48 4.24 9.95
N GLY A 40 16.29 4.47 10.52
CA GLY A 40 16.03 4.35 11.96
C GLY A 40 16.00 2.90 12.48
N ILE A 41 16.39 2.70 13.74
CA ILE A 41 16.38 1.38 14.41
C ILE A 41 15.12 1.20 15.24
N LEU A 42 14.53 -0.01 15.16
CA LEU A 42 13.41 -0.45 15.99
C LEU A 42 13.78 -1.75 16.72
N ILE A 43 13.91 -1.68 18.04
CA ILE A 43 14.23 -2.82 18.90
C ILE A 43 13.00 -3.71 19.08
N ARG A 44 13.18 -4.99 18.77
CA ARG A 44 12.17 -6.06 18.87
C ARG A 44 12.37 -6.96 20.07
N SER A 45 13.61 -7.14 20.53
CA SER A 45 13.92 -7.92 21.74
C SER A 45 15.16 -7.39 22.44
N ILE A 46 15.17 -7.48 23.78
CA ILE A 46 16.36 -7.30 24.64
C ILE A 46 16.33 -8.43 25.66
N ASP A 47 17.39 -9.25 25.72
CA ASP A 47 17.53 -10.39 26.64
C ASP A 47 16.32 -11.34 26.62
N GLY A 48 15.82 -11.65 25.43
CA GLY A 48 14.65 -12.51 25.24
C GLY A 48 13.30 -11.83 25.51
N ARG A 49 13.28 -10.58 26.02
CA ARG A 49 12.03 -9.83 26.21
C ARG A 49 11.59 -9.16 24.92
N HIS A 50 10.46 -9.61 24.37
CA HIS A 50 9.91 -9.07 23.13
C HIS A 50 9.12 -7.77 23.31
N PHE A 51 9.26 -6.86 22.35
CA PHE A 51 8.58 -5.56 22.34
C PHE A 51 7.82 -5.32 21.02
N LYS A 52 6.63 -4.73 21.13
CA LYS A 52 5.85 -4.27 19.97
C LYS A 52 6.09 -2.78 19.72
N GLY A 53 6.53 -2.46 18.49
CA GLY A 53 6.68 -1.08 18.03
C GLY A 53 7.71 -0.27 18.82
N ALA A 54 7.39 0.99 19.12
CA ALA A 54 8.32 1.93 19.77
C ALA A 54 8.66 1.59 21.25
N LYS A 55 7.97 0.62 21.85
CA LYS A 55 8.20 0.22 23.26
C LYS A 55 9.59 -0.35 23.50
N GLY A 56 10.17 -1.05 22.53
CA GLY A 56 11.52 -1.61 22.65
C GLY A 56 12.60 -0.53 22.70
N ASN A 57 12.47 0.51 21.89
CA ASN A 57 13.38 1.66 21.91
C ASN A 57 13.28 2.45 23.22
N LEU A 58 12.09 2.53 23.80
CA LEU A 58 11.87 3.20 25.09
C LEU A 58 12.55 2.42 26.23
N TYR A 59 12.35 1.10 26.26
CA TYR A 59 12.98 0.22 27.24
C TYR A 59 14.52 0.24 27.13
N ALA A 60 15.06 0.21 25.91
CA ALA A 60 16.49 0.32 25.64
C ALA A 60 17.12 1.61 26.17
N ARG A 61 16.44 2.75 25.97
CA ARG A 61 16.91 4.05 26.49
C ARG A 61 16.88 4.12 28.01
N GLN A 62 15.88 3.49 28.64
CA GLN A 62 15.79 3.35 30.09
C GLN A 62 16.95 2.54 30.65
N LEU A 63 17.28 1.39 30.04
CA LEU A 63 18.42 0.55 30.43
C LEU A 63 19.77 1.27 30.30
N VAL A 64 19.91 2.14 29.30
CA VAL A 64 21.15 2.91 29.06
C VAL A 64 21.21 4.19 29.91
N GLY A 65 20.17 4.51 30.70
CA GLY A 65 20.14 5.67 31.59
C GLY A 65 20.02 7.01 30.86
N SER A 66 19.60 7.00 29.59
CA SER A 66 19.38 8.23 28.82
C SER A 66 17.99 8.78 29.15
N THR A 67 17.94 9.90 29.86
CA THR A 67 16.69 10.53 30.31
C THR A 67 15.73 10.79 29.14
N ILE A 68 14.47 10.39 29.35
CA ILE A 68 13.40 10.31 28.34
C ILE A 68 13.04 11.68 27.73
N SER A 69 13.41 12.80 28.36
CA SER A 69 12.93 14.14 28.00
C SER A 69 13.63 14.74 26.77
N GLU A 70 14.96 14.82 26.76
CA GLU A 70 15.72 15.51 25.70
C GLU A 70 15.80 14.70 24.41
N ALA A 71 15.95 13.39 24.52
CA ALA A 71 15.96 12.48 23.37
C ALA A 71 14.59 12.38 22.70
N ARG A 72 13.50 12.44 23.48
CA ARG A 72 12.14 12.53 22.95
C ARG A 72 11.88 13.90 22.33
N MET A 73 12.38 14.98 22.93
CA MET A 73 12.26 16.35 22.39
C MET A 73 12.99 16.51 21.05
N ALA A 74 14.20 16.00 20.89
CA ALA A 74 14.91 16.14 19.63
C ALA A 74 14.50 15.09 18.59
N GLN A 75 14.07 13.89 19.00
CA GLN A 75 13.41 12.96 18.09
C GLN A 75 12.06 13.55 17.63
N LEU A 76 11.33 14.23 18.51
CA LEU A 76 10.15 15.01 18.14
C LEU A 76 10.52 16.19 17.26
N LYS A 77 11.59 16.96 17.53
CA LYS A 77 12.05 18.06 16.67
C LYS A 77 12.49 17.57 15.30
N PHE A 78 13.24 16.46 15.21
CA PHE A 78 13.59 15.79 13.95
C PHE A 78 12.34 15.31 13.24
N ILE A 79 11.49 14.50 13.89
CA ILE A 79 10.20 14.07 13.30
C ILE A 79 9.35 15.26 12.89
N THR A 80 9.36 16.38 13.61
CA THR A 80 8.55 17.58 13.31
C THR A 80 9.16 18.42 12.21
N ALA A 81 10.49 18.52 12.11
CA ALA A 81 11.22 19.18 11.04
C ALA A 81 11.16 18.36 9.74
N THR A 82 11.49 17.07 9.80
CA THR A 82 11.35 16.14 8.68
C THR A 82 9.89 15.96 8.27
N ARG A 83 8.91 16.00 9.21
CA ARG A 83 7.48 16.07 8.84
C ARG A 83 7.06 17.44 8.33
N LYS A 84 7.68 18.55 8.70
CA LYS A 84 7.37 19.87 8.13
C LYS A 84 7.83 19.93 6.68
N GLU A 85 8.99 19.37 6.37
CA GLU A 85 9.54 19.27 5.02
C GLU A 85 8.83 18.20 4.16
N LEU A 86 8.41 17.07 4.76
CA LEU A 86 7.65 16.02 4.06
C LEU A 86 6.12 16.20 4.15
N ARG A 87 5.62 17.26 4.81
CA ARG A 87 4.18 17.52 4.85
C ARG A 87 3.80 18.01 3.47
N SER A 88 3.10 17.15 2.72
CA SER A 88 2.32 17.64 1.58
C SER A 88 1.50 18.84 2.05
N PRO A 89 1.48 19.96 1.30
CA PRO A 89 0.75 21.16 1.66
C PRO A 89 -0.66 20.80 2.11
N SER A 90 -1.15 21.45 3.17
CA SER A 90 -2.46 21.10 3.73
C SER A 90 -3.52 21.17 2.63
N LEU A 91 -4.47 20.22 2.61
CA LEU A 91 -5.61 20.30 1.70
C LEU A 91 -6.63 21.38 2.12
N LYS A 92 -6.38 22.11 3.23
CA LYS A 92 -7.17 23.28 3.63
C LYS A 92 -6.82 24.42 2.67
N GLY A 93 -7.83 25.03 2.05
CA GLY A 93 -7.69 26.06 1.03
C GLY A 93 -7.91 25.59 -0.41
N ILE A 94 -7.85 24.29 -0.68
CA ILE A 94 -8.15 23.76 -2.02
C ILE A 94 -9.66 23.74 -2.21
N ASN A 95 -10.15 24.66 -3.03
CA ASN A 95 -11.52 24.69 -3.51
C ASN A 95 -11.68 23.69 -4.66
N ILE A 96 -12.75 22.91 -4.60
CA ILE A 96 -13.12 22.00 -5.69
C ILE A 96 -14.03 22.83 -6.60
N PRO A 97 -13.71 22.99 -7.89
CA PRO A 97 -14.58 23.67 -8.85
C PRO A 97 -15.98 23.05 -8.85
N ASP A 98 -17.03 23.86 -9.01
CA ASP A 98 -18.42 23.41 -8.95
C ASP A 98 -18.73 22.23 -9.90
N PRO A 99 -18.28 22.21 -11.17
CA PRO A 99 -18.51 21.08 -12.06
C PRO A 99 -17.95 19.75 -11.52
N ILE A 100 -16.77 19.80 -10.87
CA ILE A 100 -16.13 18.62 -10.27
C ILE A 100 -16.85 18.23 -8.97
N TRP A 101 -17.35 19.22 -8.22
CA TRP A 101 -18.07 18.99 -6.98
C TRP A 101 -19.44 18.35 -7.20
N GLU A 102 -20.17 18.78 -8.23
CA GLU A 102 -21.43 18.16 -8.65
C GLU A 102 -21.23 16.71 -9.03
N GLU A 103 -20.23 16.43 -9.87
CA GLU A 103 -19.94 15.08 -10.33
C GLU A 103 -19.47 14.17 -9.18
N TYR A 104 -18.61 14.69 -8.30
CA TYR A 104 -18.24 14.01 -7.06
C TYR A 104 -19.47 13.66 -6.22
N ARG A 105 -20.43 14.59 -6.02
CA ARG A 105 -21.63 14.34 -5.23
C ARG A 105 -22.52 13.27 -5.86
N ARG A 106 -22.68 13.29 -7.19
CA ARG A 106 -23.44 12.29 -7.96
C ARG A 106 -22.84 10.90 -7.76
N VAL A 107 -21.55 10.74 -8.07
CA VAL A 107 -20.85 9.45 -7.95
C VAL A 107 -20.76 8.98 -6.49
N LYS A 108 -20.63 9.89 -5.53
CA LYS A 108 -20.59 9.54 -4.10
C LYS A 108 -21.87 8.85 -3.64
N LYS A 109 -23.04 9.23 -4.17
CA LYS A 109 -24.31 8.56 -3.89
C LYS A 109 -24.31 7.13 -4.43
N ILE A 110 -23.87 6.94 -5.67
CA ILE A 110 -23.76 5.62 -6.32
C ILE A 110 -22.80 4.73 -5.52
N TRP A 111 -21.61 5.25 -5.20
CA TRP A 111 -20.61 4.58 -4.37
C TRP A 111 -21.17 4.11 -3.04
N ASN A 112 -21.83 5.01 -2.30
CA ASN A 112 -22.38 4.68 -0.99
C ASN A 112 -23.51 3.64 -1.08
N LYS A 113 -24.28 3.63 -2.18
CA LYS A 113 -25.31 2.60 -2.43
C LYS A 113 -24.68 1.23 -2.70
N ALA A 114 -23.66 1.18 -3.57
CA ALA A 114 -22.98 -0.05 -3.95
C ALA A 114 -22.20 -0.69 -2.79
N PHE A 115 -21.53 0.14 -1.98
CA PHE A 115 -20.65 -0.31 -0.90
C PHE A 115 -21.27 -0.14 0.50
N LYS A 116 -22.60 -0.17 0.60
CA LYS A 116 -23.30 -0.18 1.89
C LYS A 116 -22.98 -1.49 2.61
N ALA A 117 -22.26 -1.43 3.74
CA ALA A 117 -22.02 -2.65 4.52
C ALA A 117 -23.35 -3.19 5.08
N LYS A 118 -23.39 -4.50 5.35
CA LYS A 118 -24.55 -5.19 5.97
C LYS A 118 -25.08 -4.51 7.24
N ASN A 119 -24.27 -3.70 7.92
CA ASN A 119 -24.63 -2.96 9.16
C ASN A 119 -24.82 -1.44 8.95
N GLY A 120 -25.11 -0.98 7.73
CA GLY A 120 -25.35 0.45 7.43
C GLY A 120 -24.11 1.35 7.45
N LYS A 121 -22.91 0.81 7.77
CA LYS A 121 -21.63 1.52 7.71
C LYS A 121 -21.03 1.44 6.29
N PRO A 122 -20.15 2.37 5.87
CA PRO A 122 -19.44 2.24 4.60
C PRO A 122 -18.52 1.01 4.62
N SER A 123 -18.55 0.17 3.59
CA SER A 123 -17.59 -0.95 3.41
C SER A 123 -16.14 -0.44 3.45
N PRO A 124 -15.18 -1.18 4.04
CA PRO A 124 -13.76 -0.79 4.11
C PRO A 124 -13.04 -0.76 2.75
N VAL A 125 -13.72 -1.12 1.65
CA VAL A 125 -13.17 -1.06 0.30
C VAL A 125 -12.98 0.40 -0.10
N GLY A 126 -11.71 0.85 -0.07
CA GLY A 126 -11.17 2.02 -0.76
C GLY A 126 -12.03 3.29 -0.72
N TYR A 127 -12.01 4.04 0.39
CA TYR A 127 -12.85 5.25 0.52
C TYR A 127 -12.73 6.25 -0.67
N PHE A 128 -13.83 6.43 -1.41
CA PHE A 128 -14.03 7.58 -2.31
C PHE A 128 -14.35 8.82 -1.46
N THR A 129 -13.38 9.72 -1.29
CA THR A 129 -13.45 10.86 -0.36
C THR A 129 -13.11 12.18 -1.02
N LYS A 130 -13.67 13.27 -0.48
CA LYS A 130 -13.33 14.64 -0.85
C LYS A 130 -11.83 14.90 -0.79
N SER A 131 -11.12 14.35 0.20
CA SER A 131 -9.68 14.53 0.35
C SER A 131 -8.88 13.92 -0.82
N ARG A 132 -9.33 12.79 -1.39
CA ARG A 132 -8.66 12.19 -2.56
C ARG A 132 -8.84 13.05 -3.82
N ILE A 133 -10.00 13.68 -3.98
CA ILE A 133 -10.26 14.61 -5.07
C ILE A 133 -9.44 15.90 -4.91
N LYS A 134 -9.44 16.49 -3.70
CA LYS A 134 -8.58 17.65 -3.41
C LYS A 134 -7.10 17.36 -3.66
N LYS A 135 -6.62 16.17 -3.28
CA LYS A 135 -5.24 15.76 -3.55
C LYS A 135 -4.99 15.61 -5.05
N ALA A 136 -5.92 15.01 -5.80
CA ALA A 136 -5.81 14.89 -7.25
C ALA A 136 -5.73 16.26 -7.93
N LEU A 137 -6.63 17.18 -7.57
CA LEU A 137 -6.62 18.56 -8.05
C LEU A 137 -5.29 19.27 -7.78
N ARG A 138 -4.75 19.11 -6.56
CA ARG A 138 -3.48 19.73 -6.17
C ARG A 138 -2.29 19.19 -6.94
N ASP A 139 -2.20 17.86 -7.02
CA ASP A 139 -0.99 17.18 -7.46
C ASP A 139 -0.94 17.01 -8.98
N TYR A 140 -2.11 16.97 -9.64
CA TYR A 140 -2.24 16.58 -11.06
C TYR A 140 -3.28 17.40 -11.86
N GLY A 141 -4.10 18.22 -11.19
CA GLY A 141 -5.09 19.07 -11.86
C GLY A 141 -6.50 18.47 -12.05
N PRO A 142 -7.38 19.19 -12.77
CA PRO A 142 -8.80 18.85 -12.97
C PRO A 142 -9.04 17.51 -13.68
N GLU A 143 -8.27 17.19 -14.71
CA GLU A 143 -8.44 15.98 -15.52
C GLU A 143 -8.27 14.71 -14.68
N GLU A 144 -7.24 14.66 -13.84
CA GLU A 144 -7.01 13.55 -12.92
C GLU A 144 -8.12 13.44 -11.86
N ALA A 145 -8.70 14.57 -11.44
CA ALA A 145 -9.84 14.56 -10.54
C ALA A 145 -11.07 13.92 -11.21
N TYR A 146 -11.38 14.29 -12.45
CA TYR A 146 -12.44 13.66 -13.25
C TYR A 146 -12.17 12.19 -13.50
N ARG A 147 -10.95 11.82 -13.88
CA ARG A 147 -10.54 10.43 -14.10
C ARG A 147 -10.83 9.57 -12.87
N ARG A 148 -10.47 10.05 -11.67
CA ARG A 148 -10.74 9.35 -10.41
C ARG A 148 -12.23 9.28 -10.06
N ILE A 149 -13.01 10.29 -10.42
CA ILE A 149 -14.46 10.27 -10.24
C ILE A 149 -15.09 9.23 -11.17
N SER A 150 -14.69 9.20 -12.45
CA SER A 150 -15.14 8.21 -13.43
C SER A 150 -14.74 6.79 -13.05
N GLU A 151 -13.50 6.57 -12.58
CA GLU A 151 -13.06 5.28 -12.03
C GLU A 151 -13.95 4.84 -10.86
N ALA A 152 -14.22 5.76 -9.92
CA ALA A 152 -15.06 5.45 -8.78
C ALA A 152 -16.49 5.06 -9.19
N GLU A 153 -17.05 5.72 -10.21
CA GLU A 153 -18.34 5.36 -10.77
C GLU A 153 -18.34 3.96 -11.37
N ARG A 154 -17.36 3.66 -12.25
CA ARG A 154 -17.21 2.33 -12.87
C ARG A 154 -17.14 1.23 -11.82
N TYR A 155 -16.37 1.45 -10.75
CA TYR A 155 -16.26 0.47 -9.67
C TYR A 155 -17.56 0.34 -8.87
N ALA A 156 -18.27 1.45 -8.64
CA ALA A 156 -19.55 1.42 -7.98
C ALA A 156 -20.65 0.73 -8.83
N THR A 157 -20.52 0.71 -10.16
CA THR A 157 -21.40 -0.05 -11.07
C THR A 157 -20.95 -1.51 -11.26
N GLY A 158 -19.87 -1.93 -10.59
CA GLY A 158 -19.40 -3.30 -10.57
C GLY A 158 -18.38 -3.65 -11.64
N VAL A 159 -17.81 -2.67 -12.36
CA VAL A 159 -16.61 -2.86 -13.18
C VAL A 159 -15.43 -3.16 -12.25
N ALA A 160 -14.53 -4.06 -12.67
CA ALA A 160 -13.35 -4.46 -11.91
C ALA A 160 -12.30 -3.34 -11.86
N TYR A 161 -11.51 -3.29 -10.78
CA TYR A 161 -10.34 -2.41 -10.71
C TYR A 161 -9.36 -2.72 -11.84
N SER A 162 -8.86 -1.68 -12.52
CA SER A 162 -7.90 -1.84 -13.62
C SER A 162 -6.67 -2.66 -13.21
N LYS A 163 -6.21 -2.50 -11.97
CA LYS A 163 -5.13 -3.31 -11.40
C LYS A 163 -5.49 -4.78 -11.24
N ASN A 164 -6.72 -5.10 -10.85
CA ASN A 164 -7.17 -6.49 -10.71
C ASN A 164 -7.20 -7.17 -12.09
N VAL A 165 -7.69 -6.46 -13.11
CA VAL A 165 -7.68 -6.93 -14.50
C VAL A 165 -6.26 -7.10 -15.01
N ALA A 166 -5.37 -6.12 -14.77
CA ALA A 166 -3.96 -6.21 -15.15
C ALA A 166 -3.26 -7.42 -14.53
N HIS A 167 -3.46 -7.67 -13.22
CA HIS A 167 -2.93 -8.85 -12.56
C HIS A 167 -3.45 -10.16 -13.17
N LEU A 168 -4.71 -10.19 -13.60
CA LEU A 168 -5.29 -11.35 -14.26
C LEU A 168 -4.71 -11.55 -15.67
N VAL A 169 -4.52 -10.47 -16.43
CA VAL A 169 -3.83 -10.49 -17.74
C VAL A 169 -2.42 -11.02 -17.59
N ASP A 170 -1.63 -10.48 -16.65
CA ASP A 170 -0.25 -10.91 -16.41
C ASP A 170 -0.21 -12.39 -16.04
N PHE A 171 -1.10 -12.85 -15.16
CA PHE A 171 -1.21 -14.26 -14.79
C PHE A 171 -1.50 -15.16 -15.99
N ILE A 172 -2.47 -14.79 -16.84
CA ILE A 172 -2.86 -15.58 -18.01
C ILE A 172 -1.72 -15.60 -19.05
N ARG A 173 -1.07 -14.46 -19.26
CA ARG A 173 0.06 -14.33 -20.19
C ARG A 173 1.23 -15.20 -19.75
N ASP A 174 1.62 -15.10 -18.48
CA ASP A 174 2.68 -15.93 -17.89
C ASP A 174 2.37 -17.43 -18.03
N ALA A 175 1.11 -17.83 -17.80
CA ALA A 175 0.68 -19.22 -17.99
C ALA A 175 0.72 -19.64 -19.46
N GLY A 176 0.30 -18.76 -20.37
CA GLY A 176 0.36 -18.97 -21.81
C GLY A 176 1.78 -19.13 -22.33
N GLU A 177 2.72 -18.33 -21.86
CA GLU A 177 4.15 -18.43 -22.21
C GLU A 177 4.77 -19.72 -21.68
N LYS A 178 4.53 -20.07 -20.40
CA LYS A 178 5.06 -21.29 -19.78
C LYS A 178 4.54 -22.58 -20.43
N LEU A 179 3.26 -22.59 -20.79
CA LEU A 179 2.60 -23.75 -21.41
C LEU A 179 2.65 -23.70 -22.95
N GLN A 180 3.27 -22.68 -23.54
CA GLN A 180 3.29 -22.43 -24.99
C GLN A 180 1.89 -22.45 -25.63
N SER A 181 0.90 -21.91 -24.92
CA SER A 181 -0.51 -21.92 -25.32
C SER A 181 -0.93 -20.60 -25.97
N ASN A 182 -1.10 -20.64 -27.30
CA ASN A 182 -1.62 -19.51 -28.08
C ASN A 182 -3.03 -19.07 -27.64
N GLU A 183 -3.85 -20.01 -27.13
CA GLU A 183 -5.21 -19.71 -26.67
C GLU A 183 -5.22 -18.85 -25.40
N LEU A 184 -4.29 -19.13 -24.47
CA LEU A 184 -4.11 -18.31 -23.27
C LEU A 184 -3.53 -16.94 -23.60
N ILE A 185 -2.55 -16.86 -24.51
CA ILE A 185 -1.99 -15.58 -24.97
C ILE A 185 -3.08 -14.71 -25.61
N LYS A 186 -3.91 -15.28 -26.49
CA LYS A 186 -5.06 -14.58 -27.08
C LYS A 186 -6.07 -14.15 -26.03
N LEU A 187 -6.40 -15.01 -25.06
CA LEU A 187 -7.29 -14.63 -23.95
C LEU A 187 -6.73 -13.45 -23.14
N ALA A 188 -5.43 -13.41 -22.86
CA ALA A 188 -4.80 -12.30 -22.15
C ALA A 188 -4.92 -10.99 -22.96
N GLN A 189 -4.74 -11.06 -24.28
CA GLN A 189 -4.92 -9.92 -25.18
C GLN A 189 -6.38 -9.45 -25.22
N ASP A 190 -7.33 -10.37 -25.43
CA ASP A 190 -8.76 -10.06 -25.46
C ASP A 190 -9.22 -9.42 -24.14
N LEU A 191 -8.71 -9.91 -23.01
CA LEU A 191 -8.99 -9.35 -21.69
C LEU A 191 -8.40 -7.94 -21.51
N GLN A 192 -7.19 -7.71 -22.03
CA GLN A 192 -6.55 -6.40 -21.98
C GLN A 192 -7.34 -5.36 -22.81
N ASP A 193 -7.76 -5.74 -24.00
CA ASP A 193 -8.50 -4.86 -24.93
C ASP A 193 -9.90 -4.52 -24.39
N ASN A 194 -10.52 -5.45 -23.64
CA ASN A 194 -11.86 -5.29 -23.08
C ASN A 194 -11.87 -4.96 -21.57
N ALA A 195 -10.74 -4.54 -21.00
CA ALA A 195 -10.57 -4.37 -19.55
C ALA A 195 -11.63 -3.47 -18.88
N TYR A 196 -12.17 -2.48 -19.62
CA TYR A 196 -13.18 -1.54 -19.12
C TYR A 196 -14.59 -2.14 -18.98
N MET A 197 -14.84 -3.31 -19.58
CA MET A 197 -16.13 -4.03 -19.52
C MET A 197 -16.16 -5.13 -18.46
N ILE A 198 -14.99 -5.52 -17.94
CA ILE A 198 -14.87 -6.63 -17.02
C ILE A 198 -15.48 -6.27 -15.68
N ARG A 199 -16.37 -7.12 -15.18
CA ARG A 199 -17.00 -6.93 -13.87
C ARG A 199 -16.19 -7.57 -12.76
N ASP A 200 -16.16 -6.94 -11.59
CA ASP A 200 -15.39 -7.40 -10.42
C ASP A 200 -15.85 -8.81 -9.98
N GLU A 201 -17.14 -9.08 -10.11
CA GLU A 201 -17.75 -10.38 -9.80
C GLU A 201 -17.23 -11.53 -10.68
N TRP A 202 -16.67 -11.24 -11.86
CA TRP A 202 -16.14 -12.25 -12.79
C TRP A 202 -14.68 -12.60 -12.52
N ILE A 203 -13.94 -11.74 -11.82
CA ILE A 203 -12.49 -11.90 -11.59
C ILE A 203 -12.19 -13.15 -10.77
N LEU A 204 -12.87 -13.35 -9.63
CA LEU A 204 -12.60 -14.49 -8.76
C LEU A 204 -12.97 -15.84 -9.42
N PRO A 205 -14.14 -15.99 -10.07
CA PRO A 205 -14.44 -17.20 -10.85
C PRO A 205 -13.41 -17.46 -11.96
N ALA A 206 -12.94 -16.43 -12.65
CA ALA A 206 -11.91 -16.57 -13.69
C ALA A 206 -10.59 -17.09 -13.10
N TYR A 207 -10.13 -16.51 -11.98
CA TYR A 207 -8.96 -17.02 -11.27
C TYR A 207 -9.11 -18.49 -10.87
N LYS A 208 -10.26 -18.86 -10.27
CA LYS A 208 -10.53 -20.25 -9.88
C LYS A 208 -10.42 -21.19 -11.07
N LYS A 209 -10.96 -20.81 -12.23
CA LYS A 209 -10.86 -21.61 -13.44
C LYS A 209 -9.42 -21.74 -13.94
N LEU A 210 -8.63 -20.68 -13.83
CA LEU A 210 -7.21 -20.71 -14.21
C LEU A 210 -6.36 -21.60 -13.28
N TYR A 211 -6.76 -21.78 -12.03
CA TYR A 211 -6.11 -22.74 -11.12
C TYR A 211 -6.25 -24.20 -11.58
N ASP A 212 -7.20 -24.52 -12.46
CA ASP A 212 -7.33 -25.87 -13.04
C ASP A 212 -6.11 -26.24 -13.91
N LEU A 213 -5.36 -25.26 -14.44
CA LEU A 213 -4.11 -25.49 -15.16
C LEU A 213 -3.08 -26.23 -14.29
N ASN A 214 -3.04 -25.91 -12.99
CA ASN A 214 -2.13 -26.58 -12.04
C ASN A 214 -2.54 -28.03 -11.74
N HIS A 215 -3.76 -28.43 -12.13
CA HIS A 215 -4.30 -29.77 -11.94
C HIS A 215 -4.29 -30.57 -13.26
N GLY A 216 -3.54 -30.12 -14.26
CA GLY A 216 -3.35 -30.82 -15.53
C GLY A 216 -4.54 -30.70 -16.50
N VAL A 217 -5.48 -29.79 -16.26
CA VAL A 217 -6.57 -29.53 -17.21
C VAL A 217 -6.04 -28.83 -18.45
N ASP A 218 -6.55 -29.23 -19.62
CA ASP A 218 -6.15 -28.71 -20.91
C ASP A 218 -6.28 -27.17 -20.99
N ALA A 219 -5.22 -26.52 -21.48
CA ALA A 219 -5.12 -25.07 -21.53
C ALA A 219 -6.17 -24.44 -22.45
N LYS A 220 -6.54 -25.11 -23.54
CA LYS A 220 -7.57 -24.62 -24.47
C LYS A 220 -8.95 -24.70 -23.82
N GLN A 221 -9.25 -25.76 -23.08
CA GLN A 221 -10.48 -25.86 -22.29
C GLN A 221 -10.55 -24.75 -21.23
N VAL A 222 -9.48 -24.55 -20.45
CA VAL A 222 -9.42 -23.49 -19.43
C VAL A 222 -9.60 -22.11 -20.07
N ALA A 223 -8.93 -21.82 -21.19
CA ALA A 223 -9.06 -20.56 -21.89
C ALA A 223 -10.51 -20.29 -22.33
N ARG A 224 -11.18 -21.28 -22.93
CA ARG A 224 -12.57 -21.18 -23.38
C ARG A 224 -13.55 -20.92 -22.23
N GLU A 225 -13.41 -21.65 -21.13
CA GLU A 225 -14.28 -21.47 -19.96
C GLU A 225 -14.02 -20.12 -19.28
N THR A 226 -12.77 -19.67 -19.25
CA THR A 226 -12.40 -18.36 -18.70
C THR A 226 -12.97 -17.22 -19.55
N ARG A 227 -12.94 -17.33 -20.89
CA ARG A 227 -13.63 -16.39 -21.80
C ARG A 227 -15.12 -16.30 -21.47
N ARG A 228 -15.79 -17.46 -21.32
CA ARG A 228 -17.22 -17.51 -20.97
C ARG A 228 -17.53 -16.81 -19.64
N ILE A 229 -16.68 -16.97 -18.64
CA ILE A 229 -16.81 -16.30 -17.34
C ILE A 229 -16.67 -14.78 -17.48
N LEU A 230 -15.66 -14.35 -18.24
CA LEU A 230 -15.33 -12.93 -18.44
C LEU A 230 -16.21 -12.25 -19.50
N ARG A 231 -17.04 -13.03 -20.21
CA ARG A 231 -17.90 -12.61 -21.33
C ARG A 231 -17.10 -11.97 -22.48
N LEU A 232 -16.00 -12.63 -22.83
CA LEU A 232 -15.12 -12.34 -23.97
C LEU A 232 -15.34 -13.32 -25.12
#